data_AF-A0AB34QVJ5-F1
#
_entry.id   AF-A0AB34QVJ5-F1
#
_cell.length_a   1.000
_cell.length_b   1.000
_cell.length_c   1.000
_cell.angle_alpha   90.00
_cell.angle_beta   90.00
_cell.angle_gamma   90.00
#
_symmetry.space_group_name_H-M   'P 1'
#
loop_
_entity.id
_entity.type
_entity.pdbx_description
1 polymer ?
#
loop_
_entity_poly.entity_id
_entity_poly.type
_entity_poly.pdbx_seq_one_letter_code
_entity_poly.pdbx_strand_id
1 'polypeptide(L)'
;MKKIVVLPFLILLLGIVLTACGTAEQSSGENNTNSSTPQVLEEKAEFIGMADAHTVEVKKVNTTLSYEFTDNFKDVLNEFKPGDKVEISYFINDSGQKEIQKIEKQK
;
A
#
# COMPACT_ATOMS: atom_id res chain seq x y z
N MET A 1 -57.85 -15.26 3.27
CA MET A 1 -56.80 -16.08 3.89
C MET A 1 -55.60 -16.11 2.96
N LYS A 2 -54.39 -15.86 3.51
CA LYS A 2 -53.03 -16.14 3.01
C LYS A 2 -52.75 -15.87 1.52
N LYS A 3 -52.15 -14.71 1.19
CA LYS A 3 -50.69 -14.47 1.13
C LYS A 3 -49.98 -15.45 0.20
N ILE A 4 -49.59 -15.00 -0.99
CA ILE A 4 -48.38 -15.49 -1.67
C ILE A 4 -47.60 -14.27 -2.16
N VAL A 5 -46.67 -13.87 -1.31
CA VAL A 5 -45.48 -13.10 -1.67
C VAL A 5 -44.46 -14.12 -2.13
N VAL A 6 -43.94 -14.01 -3.36
CA VAL A 6 -42.54 -14.36 -3.63
C VAL A 6 -42.08 -13.64 -4.90
N LEU A 7 -41.30 -12.59 -4.68
CA LEU A 7 -40.45 -11.92 -5.65
C LEU A 7 -39.10 -12.65 -5.62
N PRO A 8 -38.61 -13.24 -6.73
CA PRO A 8 -37.21 -13.62 -6.82
C PRO A 8 -36.47 -12.64 -7.74
N PHE A 9 -36.14 -11.46 -7.21
CA PHE A 9 -35.18 -10.52 -7.80
C PHE A 9 -33.89 -10.55 -6.96
N LEU A 10 -33.30 -11.74 -6.78
CA LEU A 10 -32.09 -11.93 -5.97
C LEU A 10 -31.09 -12.93 -6.57
N ILE A 11 -31.05 -13.09 -7.89
CA ILE A 11 -29.97 -13.86 -8.52
C ILE A 11 -29.50 -13.14 -9.78
N LEU A 12 -28.75 -12.06 -9.59
CA LEU A 12 -27.79 -11.58 -10.59
C LEU A 12 -26.60 -10.90 -9.89
N LEU A 13 -26.06 -11.59 -8.89
CA LEU A 13 -24.85 -11.22 -8.13
C LEU A 13 -23.62 -12.06 -8.52
N LEU A 14 -23.63 -12.72 -9.67
CA LEU A 14 -22.47 -13.43 -10.20
C LEU A 14 -22.22 -13.04 -11.65
N GLY A 15 -21.43 -11.99 -11.83
CA GLY A 15 -20.97 -11.51 -13.13
C GLY A 15 -19.74 -10.62 -13.00
N ILE A 16 -18.87 -10.88 -12.03
CA ILE A 16 -17.54 -10.26 -11.97
C ILE A 16 -16.61 -11.14 -12.80
N VAL A 17 -16.51 -10.84 -14.10
CA VAL A 17 -15.36 -11.23 -14.92
C VAL A 17 -14.53 -9.98 -15.17
N LEU A 18 -13.73 -9.62 -14.17
CA LEU A 18 -12.59 -8.73 -14.37
C LEU A 18 -11.41 -9.59 -14.82
N THR A 19 -11.38 -9.93 -16.11
CA THR A 19 -10.16 -10.36 -16.77
C THR A 19 -9.24 -9.16 -16.90
N ALA A 20 -8.52 -8.84 -15.83
CA ALA A 20 -7.32 -8.02 -15.92
C ALA A 20 -6.17 -8.94 -16.37
N CYS A 21 -5.95 -9.01 -17.69
CA CYS A 21 -4.76 -9.62 -18.25
C CYS A 21 -3.86 -8.50 -18.78
N GLY A 22 -2.67 -8.39 -18.17
CA GLY A 22 -1.43 -7.98 -18.80
C GLY A 22 -1.29 -6.53 -19.26
N THR A 23 -0.61 -5.70 -18.47
CA THR A 23 0.14 -4.56 -18.99
C THR A 23 1.60 -4.70 -18.61
N ALA A 24 2.42 -4.66 -19.66
CA ALA A 24 3.81 -4.24 -19.75
C ALA A 24 4.91 -4.91 -18.90
N GLU A 25 5.90 -5.38 -19.63
CA GLU A 25 7.25 -5.74 -19.21
C GLU A 25 7.88 -4.69 -18.28
N GLN A 26 8.54 -5.16 -17.22
CA GLN A 26 9.82 -4.59 -16.83
C GLN A 26 10.72 -5.71 -16.27
N SER A 27 11.65 -6.14 -17.13
CA SER A 27 12.90 -6.76 -16.73
C SER A 27 13.58 -5.92 -15.65
N SER A 28 14.03 -6.56 -14.58
CA SER A 28 15.47 -6.65 -14.23
C SER A 28 15.63 -7.08 -12.77
N GLY A 29 16.43 -8.12 -12.56
CA GLY A 29 17.07 -8.38 -11.27
C GLY A 29 16.72 -9.72 -10.64
N GLU A 30 17.05 -10.81 -11.31
CA GLU A 30 17.42 -12.02 -10.58
C GLU A 30 18.77 -11.76 -9.89
N ASN A 31 18.81 -11.93 -8.57
CA ASN A 31 20.02 -12.38 -7.91
C ASN A 31 19.68 -13.15 -6.63
N ASN A 32 19.83 -14.47 -6.73
CA ASN A 32 19.94 -15.36 -5.60
C ASN A 32 21.18 -14.99 -4.78
N THR A 33 20.98 -14.35 -3.63
CA THR A 33 21.94 -14.43 -2.52
C THR A 33 21.15 -14.65 -1.24
N ASN A 34 21.34 -15.84 -0.66
CA ASN A 34 20.83 -16.25 0.63
C ASN A 34 21.53 -15.39 1.72
N SER A 35 21.06 -14.15 1.87
CA SER A 35 21.49 -13.21 2.90
C SER A 35 20.29 -12.94 3.78
N SER A 36 20.39 -13.24 5.07
CA SER A 36 19.33 -13.06 6.08
C SER A 36 18.98 -11.58 6.37
N THR A 37 19.33 -10.68 5.45
CA THR A 37 19.02 -9.26 5.50
C THR A 37 17.72 -9.01 4.77
N PRO A 38 16.71 -8.39 5.42
CA PRO A 38 15.46 -8.03 4.77
C PRO A 38 15.71 -7.24 3.48
N GLN A 39 15.05 -7.63 2.40
CA GLN A 39 15.10 -6.89 1.14
C GLN A 39 14.51 -5.49 1.37
N VAL A 40 15.30 -4.45 1.09
CA VAL A 40 14.82 -3.07 1.09
C VAL A 40 14.16 -2.80 -0.27
N LEU A 41 12.95 -2.27 -0.21
CA LEU A 41 12.10 -1.88 -1.34
C LEU A 41 11.94 -0.36 -1.36
N GLU A 42 11.71 0.20 -2.55
CA GLU A 42 11.49 1.64 -2.74
C GLU A 42 10.09 1.91 -3.30
N GLU A 43 9.45 3.00 -2.86
CA GLU A 43 8.13 3.42 -3.31
C GLU A 43 8.06 4.93 -3.50
N LYS A 44 7.49 5.37 -4.64
CA LYS A 44 7.18 6.78 -4.90
C LYS A 44 5.69 7.02 -4.72
N ALA A 45 5.34 7.94 -3.84
CA ALA A 45 3.95 8.19 -3.47
C ALA A 45 3.72 9.66 -3.09
N GLU A 46 2.45 10.01 -2.88
CA GLU A 46 2.01 11.28 -2.32
C GLU A 46 1.68 11.08 -0.84
N PHE A 47 2.29 11.87 0.04
CA PHE A 47 2.05 11.83 1.48
C PHE A 47 0.60 12.22 1.79
N ILE A 48 -0.13 11.42 2.57
CA ILE A 48 -1.49 11.74 3.02
C ILE A 48 -1.45 12.27 4.45
N GLY A 49 -0.80 11.54 5.35
CA GLY A 49 -0.76 11.87 6.78
C GLY A 49 -0.65 10.63 7.66
N MET A 50 -0.86 10.82 8.95
CA MET A 50 -0.83 9.75 9.95
C MET A 50 -2.18 9.06 10.03
N ALA A 51 -2.23 7.73 9.95
CA ALA A 51 -3.42 6.95 10.30
C ALA A 51 -3.56 6.82 11.83
N ASP A 52 -2.43 6.61 12.51
CA ASP A 52 -2.33 6.57 13.96
C ASP A 52 -0.92 6.97 14.46
N ALA A 53 -0.57 6.58 15.69
CA ALA A 53 0.69 6.96 16.33
C ALA A 53 1.95 6.34 15.69
N HIS A 54 1.82 5.22 14.96
CA HIS A 54 2.93 4.48 14.35
C HIS A 54 2.71 4.13 12.87
N THR A 55 1.57 4.52 12.29
CA THR A 55 1.26 4.27 10.89
C THR A 55 1.07 5.57 10.09
N VAL A 56 1.74 5.65 8.93
CA VAL A 56 1.58 6.72 7.94
C VAL A 56 0.88 6.17 6.69
N GLU A 57 0.04 7.00 6.08
CA GLU A 57 -0.62 6.71 4.80
C GLU A 57 -0.03 7.53 3.67
N VAL A 58 0.12 6.88 2.52
CA VAL A 58 0.50 7.52 1.26
C VAL A 58 -0.38 7.04 0.13
N LYS A 59 -0.56 7.88 -0.88
CA LYS A 59 -1.30 7.57 -2.10
C LYS A 59 -0.32 7.23 -3.21
N LYS A 60 -0.41 6.00 -3.72
CA LYS A 60 0.24 5.59 -4.97
C LYS A 60 -0.80 5.45 -6.05
N VAL A 61 -0.80 6.36 -7.02
CA VAL A 61 -1.79 6.39 -8.11
C VAL A 61 -3.22 6.48 -7.52
N ASN A 62 -3.96 5.37 -7.46
CA ASN A 62 -5.33 5.28 -6.94
C ASN A 62 -5.46 4.33 -5.74
N THR A 63 -4.34 3.94 -5.14
CA THR A 63 -4.31 3.03 -4.00
C THR A 63 -3.67 3.74 -2.80
N THR A 64 -4.35 3.69 -1.66
CA THR A 64 -3.76 4.09 -0.37
C THR A 64 -2.93 2.95 0.17
N LEU A 65 -1.70 3.25 0.56
CA LEU A 65 -0.76 2.33 1.17
C LEU A 65 -0.43 2.83 2.57
N SER A 66 -0.33 1.91 3.53
CA SER A 66 0.05 2.20 4.90
C SER A 66 1.45 1.64 5.18
N TYR A 67 2.22 2.39 5.95
CA TYR A 67 3.57 2.03 6.38
C TYR A 67 3.71 2.26 7.88
N GLU A 68 4.28 1.29 8.56
CA GLU A 68 4.65 1.41 9.96
C GLU A 68 5.99 2.13 10.10
N PHE A 69 6.18 2.82 11.21
CA PHE A 69 7.45 3.43 11.55
C PHE A 69 7.69 3.38 13.06
N THR A 70 8.96 3.35 13.43
CA THR A 70 9.44 3.47 14.80
C THR A 70 9.55 4.94 15.22
N ASP A 71 9.55 5.22 16.53
CA ASP A 71 9.45 6.59 17.08
C ASP A 71 10.45 7.61 16.52
N ASN A 72 11.61 7.18 16.04
CA ASN A 72 12.63 8.04 15.42
C ASN A 72 12.18 8.72 14.12
N PHE A 73 11.04 8.34 13.53
CA PHE A 73 10.51 9.00 12.34
C PHE A 73 9.50 10.11 12.62
N LYS A 74 9.01 10.26 13.87
CA LYS A 74 7.93 11.22 14.18
C LYS A 74 8.29 12.66 13.77
N ASP A 75 9.50 13.11 14.10
CA ASP A 75 9.94 14.46 13.76
C ASP A 75 10.10 14.66 12.25
N VAL A 76 10.68 13.67 11.56
CA VAL A 76 10.84 13.67 10.11
C VAL A 76 9.47 13.71 9.42
N LEU A 77 8.50 12.93 9.90
CA LEU A 77 7.15 12.86 9.34
C LEU A 77 6.38 14.19 9.52
N ASN A 78 6.65 14.93 10.59
CA ASN A 78 6.04 16.25 10.84
C ASN A 78 6.49 17.34 9.85
N GLU A 79 7.58 17.12 9.10
CA GLU A 79 8.04 18.06 8.07
C GLU A 79 7.20 17.99 6.78
N PHE A 80 6.52 16.87 6.55
CA PHE A 80 5.69 16.66 5.37
C PHE A 80 4.29 17.23 5.54
N LYS A 81 3.69 17.61 4.43
CA LYS A 81 2.29 18.06 4.33
C LYS A 81 1.54 17.12 3.39
N PRO A 82 0.21 16.94 3.59
CA PRO A 82 -0.60 16.23 2.64
C PRO A 82 -0.38 16.77 1.21
N GLY A 83 -0.11 15.89 0.25
CA GLY A 83 0.23 16.24 -1.12
C GLY A 83 1.72 16.28 -1.45
N ASP A 84 2.61 16.22 -0.45
CA ASP A 84 4.05 16.16 -0.71
C ASP A 84 4.41 14.85 -1.46
N LYS A 85 5.17 14.98 -2.55
CA LYS A 85 5.71 13.81 -3.24
C LYS A 85 6.91 13.27 -2.46
N VAL A 86 6.85 12.00 -2.08
CA VAL A 86 7.85 11.34 -1.25
C VAL A 86 8.39 10.08 -1.91
N GLU A 87 9.63 9.75 -1.57
CA GLU A 87 10.26 8.47 -1.87
C GLU A 87 10.52 7.75 -0.54
N ILE A 88 10.04 6.52 -0.43
CA ILE A 88 10.04 5.72 0.80
C ILE A 88 10.87 4.47 0.56
N SER A 89 11.88 4.24 1.40
CA SER A 89 12.57 2.95 1.50
C SER A 89 11.99 2.18 2.68
N TYR A 90 11.63 0.91 2.49
CA TYR A 90 10.98 0.08 3.51
C TYR A 90 11.38 -1.39 3.37
N PHE A 91 11.16 -2.19 4.41
CA PHE A 91 11.20 -3.65 4.33
C PHE A 91 9.86 -4.24 4.78
N ILE A 92 9.66 -5.53 4.51
CA ILE A 92 8.56 -6.30 5.09
C ILE A 92 9.08 -6.96 6.36
N ASN A 93 8.56 -6.57 7.52
CA ASN A 93 8.99 -7.14 8.80
C ASN A 93 8.42 -8.56 9.02
N ASP A 94 8.83 -9.22 10.09
CA ASP A 94 8.40 -10.60 10.40
C ASP A 94 6.88 -10.75 10.59
N SER A 95 6.17 -9.64 10.84
CA SER A 95 4.70 -9.59 10.95
C SER A 95 4.00 -9.32 9.61
N GLY A 96 4.76 -9.18 8.52
CA GLY A 96 4.22 -8.88 7.19
C GLY A 96 3.90 -7.40 6.96
N GLN A 97 4.32 -6.50 7.85
CA GLN A 97 4.06 -5.06 7.74
C GLN A 97 5.17 -4.36 6.96
N LYS A 98 4.80 -3.28 6.26
CA LYS A 98 5.77 -2.42 5.57
C LYS A 98 6.36 -1.43 6.56
N GLU A 99 7.62 -1.59 6.94
CA GLU A 99 8.27 -0.75 7.93
C GLU A 99 9.26 0.21 7.28
N ILE A 100 9.13 1.51 7.56
CA ILE A 100 9.94 2.57 6.97
C ILE A 100 11.38 2.50 7.47
N GLN A 101 12.32 2.53 6.53
CA GLN A 101 13.76 2.74 6.77
C GLN A 101 14.21 4.14 6.38
N LYS A 102 13.51 4.78 5.44
CA LYS A 102 13.77 6.14 5.00
C LYS A 102 12.54 6.73 4.34
N ILE A 103 12.32 8.03 4.55
CA ILE A 103 11.35 8.82 3.79
C ILE A 103 11.97 10.19 3.48
N GLU A 104 11.87 10.64 2.24
CA GLU A 104 12.38 11.94 1.81
C GLU A 104 11.48 12.59 0.76
N LYS A 105 11.54 13.92 0.63
CA LYS A 105 10.86 14.63 -0.45
C LYS A 105 11.53 14.28 -1.78
N GLN A 106 10.72 14.04 -2.80
CA GLN A 106 11.21 13.94 -4.17
C GLN A 106 11.78 15.29 -4.60
N LYS A 107 12.94 15.25 -5.27
CA LYS A 107 13.60 16.44 -5.83
C LYS A 107 12.96 16.90 -7.13
#